data_AF-A0A0L1JGM2-F1
#
_entry.id   AF-A0A0L1JGM2-F1
#
_cell.length_a   1.000
_cell.length_b   1.000
_cell.length_c   1.000
_cell.angle_alpha   90.00
_cell.angle_beta   90.00
_cell.angle_gamma   90.00
#
_symmetry.space_group_name_H-M   'P 1'
#
loop_
_entity.id
_entity.type
_entity.pdbx_description
1 polymer ?
#
loop_
_entity_poly.entity_id
_entity_poly.type
_entity_poly.pdbx_seq_one_letter_code
_entity_poly.pdbx_strand_id
1 'polypeptide(L)'
;LRRVEALREFVCPIVYEEGGAAAGKDNWIKRASDKQEKWLSERQNSSIVGKREKAGKWMSEAEEAEKQLNVKIEEVELAKEAARARARERIEGPLGESLQGRGMIQDDLDKDLKKLDKTLAKLVKEREKKVTKMMQKGERRLQSVEKKESRIAQKVMWVVVTGDDGTGFQNHLFEESET
;
A
#
# COMPACT_ATOMS: atom_id res chain seq x y z
N LEU A 1 -19.25 19.51 32.97
CA LEU A 1 -20.09 20.69 33.31
C LEU A 1 -19.33 21.84 34.01
N ARG A 2 -18.27 21.61 34.80
CA ARG A 2 -17.54 22.70 35.51
C ARG A 2 -16.73 23.69 34.64
N ARG A 3 -16.34 23.33 33.41
CA ARG A 3 -15.54 24.21 32.53
C ARG A 3 -16.34 25.33 31.87
N VAL A 4 -17.66 25.15 31.75
CA VAL A 4 -18.56 26.14 31.11
C VAL A 4 -19.01 27.21 32.10
N GLU A 5 -19.20 26.86 33.38
CA GLU A 5 -19.54 27.82 34.43
C GLU A 5 -18.40 28.80 34.75
N ALA A 6 -17.14 28.36 34.68
CA ALA A 6 -15.97 29.21 34.92
C ALA A 6 -15.75 30.31 33.86
N LEU A 7 -16.36 30.16 32.68
CA LEU A 7 -16.29 31.13 31.58
C LEU A 7 -17.51 32.03 31.51
N ARG A 8 -18.53 31.80 32.35
CA ARG A 8 -19.82 32.49 32.30
C ARG A 8 -19.73 34.00 32.57
N GLU A 9 -18.77 34.43 33.39
CA GLU A 9 -18.54 35.85 33.69
C GLU A 9 -17.59 36.55 32.69
N PHE A 10 -16.92 35.77 31.83
CA PHE A 10 -15.94 36.26 30.84
C PHE A 10 -16.42 36.16 29.38
N VAL A 11 -17.57 35.54 29.15
CA VAL A 11 -18.19 35.39 27.83
C VAL A 11 -19.36 36.36 27.74
N CYS A 12 -19.18 37.44 26.98
CA CYS A 12 -20.29 38.33 26.61
C CYS A 12 -21.29 37.52 25.76
N PRO A 13 -22.57 37.41 26.16
CA PRO A 13 -23.58 36.78 25.31
C PRO A 13 -23.65 37.54 23.99
N ILE A 14 -23.42 36.85 22.88
CA ILE A 14 -23.58 37.42 21.55
C ILE A 14 -25.08 37.66 21.36
N VAL A 15 -25.51 38.89 21.61
CA VAL A 15 -26.83 39.37 21.21
C VAL A 15 -26.71 39.69 19.73
N TYR A 16 -27.19 38.77 18.90
CA TYR A 16 -27.49 39.11 17.51
C TYR A 16 -28.63 40.12 17.56
N GLU A 17 -28.39 41.34 17.11
CA GLU A 17 -29.51 42.19 16.69
C GLU A 17 -30.28 41.38 15.64
N GLU A 18 -31.55 41.07 15.93
CA GLU A 18 -32.52 40.57 14.97
C GLU A 18 -32.78 41.66 13.93
N GLY A 19 -31.81 41.85 13.04
CA GLY A 19 -31.77 42.91 12.04
C GLY A 19 -31.18 42.35 10.76
N GLY A 20 -31.88 41.39 10.15
CA GLY A 20 -31.55 40.89 8.81
C GLY A 20 -30.78 39.58 8.81
N ALA A 21 -31.44 38.51 9.26
CA ALA A 21 -31.19 37.19 8.69
C ALA A 21 -31.48 37.28 7.18
N ALA A 22 -30.46 37.65 6.39
CA ALA A 22 -30.44 37.39 4.97
C ALA A 22 -30.36 35.87 4.82
N ALA A 23 -31.54 35.23 4.90
CA ALA A 23 -31.76 33.87 4.44
C ALA A 23 -31.02 33.73 3.11
N GLY A 24 -30.04 32.83 3.11
CA GLY A 24 -29.06 32.70 2.04
C GLY A 24 -29.75 32.58 0.69
N LYS A 25 -29.62 33.63 -0.13
CA LYS A 25 -29.78 33.48 -1.57
C LYS A 25 -28.58 32.70 -2.03
N ASP A 26 -28.79 31.40 -2.11
CA ASP A 26 -27.92 30.41 -2.71
C ASP A 26 -27.72 30.81 -4.18
N ASN A 27 -26.77 31.72 -4.39
CA ASN A 27 -26.56 32.43 -5.64
C ASN A 27 -26.22 31.38 -6.71
N TRP A 28 -26.82 31.49 -7.90
CA TRP A 28 -26.55 30.56 -9.01
C TRP A 28 -25.04 30.34 -9.24
N ILE A 29 -24.25 31.40 -9.04
CA ILE A 29 -22.78 31.38 -9.09
C ILE A 29 -22.18 30.45 -8.02
N LYS A 30 -22.66 30.49 -6.77
CA LYS A 30 -22.21 29.58 -5.70
C LYS A 30 -22.55 28.12 -6.05
N ARG A 31 -23.79 27.85 -6.47
CA ARG A 31 -24.19 26.49 -6.91
C ARG A 31 -23.37 25.98 -8.09
N ALA A 32 -23.05 26.86 -9.05
CA ALA A 32 -22.22 26.51 -10.20
C ALA A 32 -20.77 26.25 -9.77
N SER A 33 -20.22 27.06 -8.87
CA SER A 33 -18.89 26.89 -8.28
C SER A 33 -18.80 25.57 -7.51
N ASP A 34 -19.74 25.30 -6.61
CA ASP A 34 -19.76 24.07 -5.80
C ASP A 34 -19.88 22.83 -6.70
N LYS A 35 -20.66 22.93 -7.79
CA LYS A 35 -20.80 21.84 -8.75
C LYS A 35 -19.52 21.61 -9.55
N GLN A 36 -18.81 22.67 -9.92
CA GLN A 36 -17.49 22.57 -10.55
C GLN A 36 -16.45 21.98 -9.60
N GLU A 37 -16.45 22.41 -8.34
CA GLU A 37 -15.55 21.90 -7.31
C GLU A 37 -15.77 20.41 -7.04
N LYS A 38 -17.03 20.00 -6.85
CA LYS A 38 -17.41 18.58 -6.71
C LYS A 38 -16.94 17.78 -7.91
N TRP A 39 -17.20 18.26 -9.13
CA TRP A 39 -16.79 17.55 -10.35
C TRP A 39 -15.25 17.42 -10.45
N LEU A 40 -14.50 18.48 -10.15
CA LEU A 40 -13.04 18.43 -10.17
C LEU A 40 -12.49 17.49 -9.09
N SER A 41 -13.05 17.52 -7.88
CA SER A 41 -12.69 16.63 -6.77
C SER A 41 -12.99 15.17 -7.10
N GLU A 42 -14.20 14.86 -7.60
CA GLU A 42 -14.59 13.52 -8.04
C GLU A 42 -13.68 13.01 -9.17
N ARG A 43 -13.33 13.87 -10.13
CA ARG A 43 -12.42 13.51 -11.22
C ARG A 43 -10.99 13.23 -10.73
N GLN A 44 -10.50 14.01 -9.76
CA GLN A 44 -9.19 13.76 -9.16
C GLN A 44 -9.20 12.48 -8.32
N ASN A 45 -10.21 12.30 -7.48
CA ASN A 45 -10.37 11.13 -6.62
C ASN A 45 -10.53 9.84 -7.43
N SER A 46 -11.36 9.82 -8.47
CA SER A 46 -11.51 8.65 -9.35
C SER A 46 -10.18 8.27 -10.03
N SER A 47 -9.36 9.24 -10.43
CA SER A 47 -8.03 8.97 -10.99
C SER A 47 -7.04 8.39 -9.97
N ILE A 48 -7.14 8.81 -8.71
CA ILE A 48 -6.29 8.34 -7.61
C ILE A 48 -6.70 6.91 -7.21
N VAL A 49 -7.99 6.71 -6.94
CA VAL A 49 -8.58 5.40 -6.61
C VAL A 49 -8.27 4.38 -7.71
N GLY A 50 -8.49 4.71 -8.98
CA GLY A 50 -8.19 3.80 -10.09
C GLY A 50 -6.69 3.45 -10.22
N LYS A 51 -5.77 4.31 -9.77
CA LYS A 51 -4.33 3.97 -9.72
C LYS A 51 -4.01 3.08 -8.53
N ARG A 52 -4.65 3.29 -7.39
CA ARG A 52 -4.52 2.46 -6.18
C ARG A 52 -5.08 1.07 -6.41
N GLU A 53 -6.23 0.94 -7.05
CA GLU A 53 -6.80 -0.35 -7.45
C GLU A 53 -5.90 -1.13 -8.40
N LYS A 54 -5.33 -0.46 -9.41
CA LYS A 54 -4.36 -1.11 -10.32
C LYS A 54 -3.11 -1.60 -9.58
N ALA A 55 -2.61 -0.81 -8.63
CA ALA A 55 -1.50 -1.22 -7.79
C ALA A 55 -1.88 -2.43 -6.91
N GLY A 56 -3.07 -2.39 -6.29
CA GLY A 56 -3.62 -3.50 -5.51
C GLY A 56 -3.78 -4.78 -6.32
N LYS A 57 -4.24 -4.69 -7.57
CA LYS A 57 -4.31 -5.84 -8.49
C LYS A 57 -2.94 -6.46 -8.74
N TRP A 58 -1.92 -5.65 -9.03
CA TRP A 58 -0.55 -6.18 -9.21
C TRP A 58 0.04 -6.80 -7.94
N MET A 59 -0.32 -6.29 -6.76
CA MET A 59 0.09 -6.90 -5.48
C MET A 59 -0.63 -8.24 -5.27
N SER A 60 -1.94 -8.31 -5.51
CA SER A 60 -2.72 -9.55 -5.42
C SER A 60 -2.22 -10.61 -6.41
N GLU A 61 -1.97 -10.23 -7.67
CA GLU A 61 -1.39 -11.11 -8.69
C GLU A 61 0.00 -11.62 -8.28
N ALA A 62 0.80 -10.77 -7.61
CA ALA A 62 2.10 -11.17 -7.09
C ALA A 62 1.99 -12.18 -5.94
N GLU A 63 1.05 -11.96 -5.00
CA GLU A 63 0.77 -12.88 -3.88
C GLU A 63 0.23 -14.22 -4.38
N GLU A 64 -0.66 -14.23 -5.38
CA GLU A 64 -1.16 -15.46 -5.99
C GLU A 64 -0.04 -16.23 -6.69
N ALA A 65 0.82 -15.54 -7.45
CA ALA A 65 1.98 -16.15 -8.08
C ALA A 65 2.98 -16.69 -7.04
N GLU A 66 3.15 -15.99 -5.92
CA GLU A 66 3.97 -16.45 -4.81
C GLU A 66 3.40 -17.72 -4.17
N LYS A 67 2.09 -17.76 -3.88
CA LYS A 67 1.42 -18.96 -3.35
C LYS A 67 1.61 -20.16 -4.27
N GLN A 68 1.38 -20.00 -5.57
CA GLN A 68 1.55 -21.09 -6.54
C GLN A 68 2.99 -21.59 -6.62
N LEU A 69 3.98 -20.70 -6.52
CA LEU A 69 5.39 -21.07 -6.53
C LEU A 69 5.82 -21.71 -5.21
N ASN A 70 5.28 -21.26 -4.08
CA ASN A 70 5.54 -21.86 -2.78
C ASN A 70 5.02 -23.30 -2.72
N VAL A 71 3.81 -23.57 -3.23
CA VAL A 71 3.29 -24.95 -3.34
C VAL A 71 4.26 -25.85 -4.12
N LYS A 72 4.79 -25.37 -5.26
CA LYS A 72 5.76 -26.13 -6.06
C LYS A 72 7.10 -26.33 -5.34
N ILE A 73 7.52 -25.36 -4.50
CA ILE A 73 8.73 -25.49 -3.68
C ILE A 73 8.51 -26.56 -2.61
N GLU A 74 7.37 -26.52 -1.91
CA GLU A 74 6.97 -27.53 -0.92
C GLU A 74 6.89 -28.93 -1.53
N GLU A 75 6.32 -29.08 -2.73
CA GLU A 75 6.31 -30.35 -3.47
C GLU A 75 7.72 -30.89 -3.75
N VAL A 76 8.66 -30.01 -4.12
CA VAL A 76 10.06 -30.39 -4.36
C VAL A 76 10.77 -30.75 -3.05
N GLU A 77 10.47 -30.07 -1.95
CA GLU A 77 11.00 -30.39 -0.62
C GLU A 77 10.50 -31.74 -0.12
N LEU A 78 9.19 -32.02 -0.25
CA LEU A 78 8.61 -33.33 0.03
C LEU A 78 9.24 -34.42 -0.84
N ALA A 79 9.50 -34.15 -2.12
CA ALA A 79 10.19 -35.08 -2.99
C ALA A 79 11.64 -35.37 -2.54
N LYS A 80 12.34 -34.37 -1.98
CA LYS A 80 13.68 -34.57 -1.39
C LYS A 80 13.62 -35.43 -0.14
N GLU A 81 12.64 -35.19 0.72
CA GLU A 81 12.43 -36.01 1.92
C GLU A 81 12.09 -37.45 1.56
N ALA A 82 11.20 -37.66 0.58
CA ALA A 82 10.87 -38.98 0.05
C ALA A 82 12.08 -39.68 -0.57
N ALA A 83 12.93 -38.96 -1.32
CA ALA A 83 14.17 -39.51 -1.85
C ALA A 83 15.14 -39.95 -0.74
N ARG A 84 15.28 -39.13 0.31
CA ARG A 84 16.08 -39.47 1.50
C ARG A 84 15.50 -40.67 2.26
N ALA A 85 14.19 -40.74 2.42
CA ALA A 85 13.51 -41.85 3.08
C ALA A 85 13.73 -43.17 2.32
N ARG A 86 13.53 -43.16 0.99
CA ARG A 86 13.81 -44.32 0.13
C ARG A 86 15.28 -44.75 0.19
N ALA A 87 16.20 -43.81 0.27
CA ALA A 87 17.63 -44.14 0.41
C ALA A 87 17.92 -44.78 1.77
N ARG A 88 17.33 -44.29 2.87
CA ARG A 88 17.46 -44.90 4.20
C ARG A 88 16.91 -46.32 4.23
N GLU A 89 15.72 -46.54 3.69
CA GLU A 89 15.09 -47.86 3.59
C GLU A 89 15.96 -48.83 2.76
N ARG A 90 16.56 -48.36 1.67
CA ARG A 90 17.49 -49.17 0.87
C ARG A 90 18.81 -49.48 1.59
N ILE A 91 19.28 -48.59 2.46
CA ILE A 91 20.47 -48.83 3.30
C ILE A 91 20.19 -49.89 4.37
N GLU A 92 18.95 -49.98 4.87
CA GLU A 92 18.53 -51.02 5.81
C GLU A 92 18.29 -52.38 5.13
N GLY A 93 18.16 -52.40 3.80
CA GLY A 93 18.01 -53.61 3.00
C GLY A 93 19.33 -54.35 2.69
N PRO A 94 19.25 -55.51 2.01
CA PRO A 94 20.39 -56.39 1.74
C PRO A 94 21.50 -55.72 0.91
N LEU A 95 21.16 -54.72 0.09
CA LEU A 95 22.14 -53.96 -0.68
C LEU A 95 23.00 -53.04 0.22
N GLY A 96 22.43 -52.56 1.33
CA GLY A 96 23.11 -51.70 2.30
C GLY A 96 24.00 -52.44 3.30
N GLU A 97 24.01 -53.78 3.31
CA GLU A 97 24.98 -54.54 4.11
C GLU A 97 26.38 -54.54 3.48
N SER A 98 26.45 -54.37 2.15
CA SER A 98 27.71 -54.32 1.40
C SER A 98 28.25 -52.88 1.27
N LEU A 99 29.58 -52.73 1.33
CA LEU A 99 30.23 -51.41 1.21
C LEU A 99 30.03 -50.80 -0.19
N GLN A 100 30.02 -51.64 -1.24
CA GLN A 100 29.72 -51.22 -2.61
C GLN A 100 28.25 -50.83 -2.81
N GLY A 101 27.30 -51.59 -2.25
CA GLY A 101 25.88 -51.29 -2.37
C GLY A 101 25.48 -50.01 -1.62
N ARG A 102 26.10 -49.72 -0.46
CA ARG A 102 25.99 -48.40 0.18
C ARG A 102 26.44 -47.26 -0.74
N GLY A 103 27.56 -47.44 -1.43
CA GLY A 103 28.08 -46.47 -2.40
C GLY A 103 27.09 -46.21 -3.54
N MET A 104 26.51 -47.25 -4.13
CA MET A 104 25.51 -47.12 -5.19
C MET A 104 24.25 -46.37 -4.72
N ILE A 105 23.75 -46.68 -3.53
CA ILE A 105 22.58 -46.00 -2.96
C ILE A 105 22.88 -44.51 -2.72
N GLN A 106 24.09 -44.20 -2.25
CA GLN A 106 24.50 -42.83 -1.99
C GLN A 106 24.69 -42.04 -3.30
N ASP A 107 25.30 -42.63 -4.32
CA ASP A 107 25.46 -42.01 -5.63
C ASP A 107 24.10 -41.71 -6.29
N ASP A 108 23.15 -42.64 -6.18
CA ASP A 108 21.81 -42.45 -6.72
C ASP A 108 21.01 -41.40 -5.94
N LEU A 109 21.13 -41.38 -4.60
CA LEU A 109 20.58 -40.32 -3.77
C LEU A 109 21.16 -38.95 -4.16
N ASP A 110 22.48 -38.86 -4.35
CA ASP A 110 23.15 -37.61 -4.73
C ASP A 110 22.73 -37.13 -6.12
N LYS A 111 22.52 -38.04 -7.08
CA LYS A 111 21.98 -37.69 -8.40
C LYS A 111 20.57 -37.15 -8.29
N ASP A 112 19.71 -37.77 -7.50
CA ASP A 112 18.32 -37.34 -7.32
C ASP A 112 18.23 -36.01 -6.57
N LEU A 113 19.01 -35.84 -5.50
CA LEU A 113 19.12 -34.57 -4.79
C LEU A 113 19.65 -33.45 -5.71
N LYS A 114 20.69 -33.70 -6.51
CA LYS A 114 21.19 -32.72 -7.49
C LYS A 114 20.14 -32.31 -8.51
N LYS A 115 19.27 -33.23 -8.96
CA LYS A 115 18.17 -32.89 -9.87
C LYS A 115 17.13 -32.01 -9.17
N LEU A 116 16.73 -32.38 -7.96
CA LEU A 116 15.75 -31.65 -7.15
C LEU A 116 16.29 -30.27 -6.69
N ASP A 117 17.59 -30.14 -6.44
CA ASP A 117 18.22 -28.86 -6.14
C ASP A 117 18.19 -27.93 -7.36
N LYS A 118 18.43 -28.47 -8.56
CA LYS A 118 18.31 -27.70 -9.80
C LYS A 118 16.88 -27.24 -10.06
N THR A 119 15.87 -28.05 -9.76
CA THR A 119 14.46 -27.62 -9.91
C THR A 119 14.10 -26.57 -8.87
N LEU A 120 14.50 -26.75 -7.61
CA LEU A 120 14.30 -25.75 -6.55
C LEU A 120 14.97 -24.42 -6.90
N ALA A 121 16.23 -24.43 -7.35
CA ALA A 121 16.93 -23.20 -7.76
C ALA A 121 16.26 -22.49 -8.95
N LYS A 122 15.65 -23.24 -9.89
CA LYS A 122 14.86 -22.66 -10.98
C LYS A 122 13.59 -21.99 -10.45
N LEU A 123 12.86 -22.65 -9.55
CA LEU A 123 11.64 -22.11 -8.95
C LEU A 123 11.92 -20.86 -8.11
N VAL A 124 13.01 -20.85 -7.33
CA VAL A 124 13.43 -19.67 -6.56
C VAL A 124 13.76 -18.50 -7.49
N LYS A 125 14.52 -18.73 -8.57
CA LYS A 125 14.80 -17.69 -9.57
C LYS A 125 13.54 -17.19 -10.27
N GLU A 126 12.58 -18.07 -10.52
CA GLU A 126 11.29 -17.69 -11.12
C GLU A 126 10.44 -16.86 -10.16
N ARG A 127 10.39 -17.25 -8.88
CA ARG A 127 9.76 -16.50 -7.78
C ARG A 127 10.35 -15.11 -7.69
N GLU A 128 11.68 -15.01 -7.60
CA GLU A 128 12.36 -13.72 -7.56
C GLU A 128 11.98 -12.88 -8.78
N LYS A 129 12.10 -13.40 -10.01
CA LYS A 129 11.82 -12.61 -11.21
C LYS A 129 10.37 -12.15 -11.34
N LYS A 130 9.39 -13.01 -11.02
CA LYS A 130 7.97 -12.68 -11.19
C LYS A 130 7.44 -11.85 -10.03
N VAL A 131 7.66 -12.31 -8.79
CA VAL A 131 7.14 -11.67 -7.58
C VAL A 131 7.81 -10.32 -7.36
N THR A 132 9.15 -10.23 -7.40
CA THR A 132 9.82 -8.95 -7.14
C THR A 132 9.49 -7.90 -8.19
N LYS A 133 9.38 -8.28 -9.47
CA LYS A 133 9.05 -7.34 -10.55
C LYS A 133 7.62 -6.81 -10.44
N MET A 134 6.67 -7.65 -10.04
CA MET A 134 5.28 -7.24 -9.85
C MET A 134 5.11 -6.42 -8.56
N MET A 135 5.71 -6.85 -7.46
CA MET A 135 5.74 -6.08 -6.21
C MET A 135 6.39 -4.71 -6.39
N GLN A 136 7.57 -4.62 -7.01
CA GLN A 136 8.23 -3.33 -7.26
C GLN A 136 7.38 -2.40 -8.14
N LYS A 137 6.65 -2.94 -9.13
CA LYS A 137 5.73 -2.14 -9.95
C LYS A 137 4.55 -1.64 -9.14
N GLY A 138 3.94 -2.50 -8.33
CA GLY A 138 2.86 -2.16 -7.40
C GLY A 138 3.29 -1.08 -6.42
N GLU A 139 4.41 -1.31 -5.72
CA GLU A 139 4.97 -0.41 -4.72
C GLU A 139 5.33 0.97 -5.30
N ARG A 140 6.06 1.03 -6.43
CA ARG A 140 6.37 2.32 -7.09
C ARG A 140 5.11 3.10 -7.46
N ARG A 141 4.07 2.39 -7.91
CA ARG A 141 2.78 3.02 -8.27
C ARG A 141 2.08 3.54 -7.02
N LEU A 142 2.08 2.77 -5.95
CA LEU A 142 1.47 3.09 -4.67
C LEU A 142 2.17 4.28 -4.00
N GLN A 143 3.50 4.27 -3.92
CA GLN A 143 4.31 5.41 -3.47
C GLN A 143 4.05 6.68 -4.29
N SER A 144 3.86 6.57 -5.61
CA SER A 144 3.54 7.73 -6.46
C SER A 144 2.15 8.29 -6.16
N VAL A 145 1.19 7.43 -5.81
CA VAL A 145 -0.15 7.83 -5.40
C VAL A 145 -0.10 8.49 -4.02
N GLU A 146 0.56 7.88 -3.04
CA GLU A 146 0.74 8.43 -1.69
C GLU A 146 1.41 9.81 -1.72
N LYS A 147 2.45 9.99 -2.56
CA LYS A 147 3.09 11.31 -2.76
C LYS A 147 2.15 12.37 -3.34
N LYS A 148 1.15 11.97 -4.13
CA LYS A 148 0.14 12.89 -4.66
C LYS A 148 -0.90 13.21 -3.61
N GLU A 149 -1.38 12.21 -2.89
CA GLU A 149 -2.31 12.37 -1.77
C GLU A 149 -1.70 13.25 -0.68
N SER A 150 -0.43 13.05 -0.32
CA SER A 150 0.26 13.87 0.69
C SER A 150 0.39 15.33 0.25
N ARG A 151 0.69 15.61 -1.02
CA ARG A 151 0.71 16.97 -1.57
C ARG A 151 -0.68 17.62 -1.56
N ILE A 152 -1.72 16.86 -1.87
CA ILE A 152 -3.11 17.36 -1.82
C ILE A 152 -3.48 17.67 -0.37
N ALA A 153 -3.24 16.73 0.56
CA ALA A 153 -3.49 16.92 1.99
C ALA A 153 -2.72 18.12 2.55
N GLN A 154 -1.44 18.29 2.19
CA GLN A 154 -0.65 19.44 2.58
C GLN A 154 -1.23 20.74 2.02
N LYS A 155 -1.59 20.79 0.73
CA LYS A 155 -2.25 21.98 0.14
C LYS A 155 -3.57 22.30 0.82
N VAL A 156 -4.40 21.31 1.10
CA VAL A 156 -5.66 21.50 1.84
C VAL A 156 -5.38 22.06 3.22
N MET A 157 -4.39 21.53 3.94
CA MET A 157 -3.97 22.06 5.24
C MET A 157 -3.53 23.52 5.15
N TRP A 158 -2.69 23.88 4.17
CA TRP A 158 -2.31 25.28 3.94
C TRP A 158 -3.53 26.16 3.64
N VAL A 159 -4.44 25.73 2.77
CA VAL A 159 -5.66 26.47 2.43
C VAL A 159 -6.55 26.68 3.65
N VAL A 160 -6.69 25.66 4.52
CA VAL A 160 -7.48 25.74 5.75
C VAL A 160 -6.84 26.70 6.76
N VAL A 161 -5.52 26.65 6.94
CA VAL A 161 -4.79 27.59 7.83
C VAL A 161 -4.85 29.02 7.31
N THR A 162 -4.84 29.23 5.99
CA THR A 162 -5.09 30.56 5.41
C THR A 162 -6.56 30.95 5.34
N GLY A 163 -7.46 29.99 5.60
CA GLY A 163 -8.88 30.07 5.28
C GLY A 163 -9.76 30.59 6.40
N ASP A 164 -9.42 30.39 7.68
CA ASP A 164 -10.24 30.93 8.78
C ASP A 164 -9.56 30.88 10.17
N ASP A 165 -8.42 31.57 10.34
CA ASP A 165 -7.87 31.81 11.69
C ASP A 165 -8.27 33.20 12.25
N GLY A 166 -9.13 33.95 11.54
CA GLY A 166 -9.57 35.29 11.98
C GLY A 166 -8.46 36.34 12.13
N THR A 167 -7.19 35.96 12.00
CA THR A 167 -6.06 36.86 11.91
C THR A 167 -5.87 37.26 10.45
N GLY A 168 -6.29 38.48 10.12
CA GLY A 168 -6.20 39.02 8.76
C GLY A 168 -4.81 38.84 8.16
N PHE A 169 -4.78 38.47 6.88
CA PHE A 169 -3.57 38.45 6.07
C PHE A 169 -3.02 39.89 5.96
N GLN A 170 -1.98 40.21 6.74
CA GLN A 170 -1.22 41.44 6.54
C GLN A 170 -0.35 41.27 5.29
N ASN A 171 -0.81 41.87 4.20
CA ASN A 171 -0.08 41.90 2.93
C ASN A 171 1.02 42.98 3.02
N HIS A 172 2.19 42.64 3.56
CA HIS A 172 3.34 43.57 3.66
C HIS A 172 4.02 43.87 2.30
N LEU A 173 3.39 43.54 1.18
CA LEU A 173 3.94 43.69 -0.19
C LEU A 173 3.44 44.93 -0.93
N PHE A 174 2.57 45.74 -0.31
CA PHE A 174 2.28 47.09 -0.78
C PHE A 174 2.86 48.07 0.24
N GLU A 175 4.06 48.58 -0.05
CA GLU A 175 4.52 49.82 0.56
C GLU A 175 3.50 50.91 0.19
N GLU A 176 2.89 51.53 1.20
CA GLU A 176 2.13 52.75 1.05
C GLU A 176 3.06 53.81 0.45
N SER A 177 2.90 54.10 -0.83
CA SER A 177 3.44 55.32 -1.40
C SER A 177 2.69 56.50 -0.77
N GLU A 178 3.35 57.18 0.16
CA GLU A 178 2.91 58.43 0.77
C GLU A 178 2.56 59.47 -0.30
N THR A 179 1.33 59.98 -0.27
CA THR A 179 0.98 61.38 -0.57
C THR A 179 -0.29 61.76 0.17
#